data_AF-A0A382MYH6-F1
#
_entry.id   AF-A0A382MYH6-F1
#
_cell.length_a   1.000
_cell.length_b   1.000
_cell.length_c   1.000
_cell.angle_alpha   90.00
_cell.angle_beta   90.00
_cell.angle_gamma   90.00
#
_symmetry.space_group_name_H-M   'P 1'
#
loop_
_entity.id
_entity.type
_entity.pdbx_description
1 polymer ?
#
loop_
_entity_poly.entity_id
_entity_poly.type
_entity_poly.pdbx_seq_one_letter_code
_entity_poly.pdbx_strand_id
1 'polypeptide(L)'
;CSSSRCLNLWKSDGTENGTVRITDFEDEDGTNLMIHNVGGVVGESKMVFVAETEEYDEELWITDGTTEGTHLVKDINPDGGYGGDSEIYSAVAGSGDIFYFGAQDGDGNGHPNVLWKTDGTEEGTIKVNSTKIGYYHPENIGINSWELLRFGDHLIFSAFTSSSGGGCNVGCGYDFWILDNISSSTPSYTLYKDVEMNPITFDYDGENATWQISPDLPFNLSLANGTITGTPDELFDLTDYTVYANGSVNKTYKIKLQSLPYPDTDGDGVCDGASAVSGICTAGPDAFPFDAAASVDTDGDGMPDTLNGESTSEPPLVEDLDDDNDGLLDLDEIANGTEPLNPDTDGDGYCDGSVTVGSCIAGDVFPLDENEWFDT
;
A
#
# COMPACT_ATOMS: atom_id res chain seq x y z
N CYS A 1 -6.12 21.42 39.77
CA CYS A 1 -6.36 21.17 38.35
C CYS A 1 -7.79 20.65 38.16
N SER A 2 -8.65 21.38 37.44
CA SER A 2 -9.82 20.77 36.80
C SER A 2 -9.32 19.91 35.64
N SER A 3 -9.97 18.79 35.38
CA SER A 3 -9.48 17.62 34.64
C SER A 3 -9.12 17.82 33.15
N SER A 4 -9.17 19.04 32.60
CA SER A 4 -8.87 19.33 31.19
C SER A 4 -7.79 20.39 30.96
N ARG A 5 -7.18 20.98 32.01
CA ARG A 5 -6.22 22.09 31.86
C ARG A 5 -4.80 21.81 32.39
N CYS A 6 -4.48 20.53 32.61
CA CYS A 6 -3.17 20.11 33.15
C CYS A 6 -2.70 18.81 32.49
N LEU A 7 -2.94 18.68 31.18
CA LEU A 7 -2.46 17.54 30.40
C LEU A 7 -1.10 17.91 29.81
N ASN A 8 -0.12 17.05 30.06
CA ASN A 8 1.24 17.21 29.57
C ASN A 8 1.73 15.88 29.02
N LEU A 9 2.59 15.95 28.02
CA LEU A 9 3.33 14.79 27.54
C LEU A 9 4.53 14.54 28.46
N TRP A 10 4.63 13.32 28.95
CA TRP A 10 5.73 12.84 29.80
C TRP A 10 6.43 11.68 29.12
N LYS A 11 7.74 11.59 29.33
CA LYS A 11 8.56 10.44 28.94
C LYS A 11 9.20 9.84 30.18
N SER A 12 9.27 8.51 30.20
CA SER A 12 9.88 7.75 31.28
C SER A 12 10.73 6.63 30.72
N ASP A 13 11.88 6.38 31.33
CA ASP A 13 12.69 5.17 31.13
C ASP A 13 12.33 4.07 32.15
N GLY A 14 11.28 4.25 32.95
CA GLY A 14 10.87 3.36 34.03
C GLY A 14 11.46 3.71 35.39
N THR A 15 12.28 4.76 35.49
CA THR A 15 12.82 5.29 36.75
C THR A 15 12.20 6.64 37.11
N GLU A 16 12.19 6.98 38.41
CA GLU A 16 11.72 8.30 38.88
C GLU A 16 12.54 9.43 38.26
N ASN A 17 13.87 9.30 38.23
CA ASN A 17 14.76 10.32 37.67
C ASN A 17 14.67 10.44 36.14
N GLY A 18 14.38 9.34 35.43
CA GLY A 18 14.19 9.34 33.99
C GLY A 18 12.76 9.66 33.56
N THR A 19 11.86 9.96 34.51
CA THR A 19 10.50 10.44 34.22
C THR A 19 10.52 11.96 34.15
N VAL A 20 10.46 12.48 32.94
CA VAL A 20 10.56 13.91 32.65
C VAL A 20 9.36 14.40 31.84
N ARG A 21 8.96 15.63 32.10
CA ARG A 21 7.93 16.33 31.34
C ARG A 21 8.56 16.83 30.04
N ILE A 22 7.95 16.51 28.90
CA ILE A 22 8.42 16.93 27.58
C ILE A 22 7.78 18.25 27.17
N THR A 23 6.50 18.43 27.46
CA THR A 23 5.74 19.65 27.12
C THR A 23 5.49 20.50 28.36
N ASP A 24 5.75 21.80 28.31
CA ASP A 24 5.44 22.72 29.41
C ASP A 24 4.18 23.57 29.16
N PHE A 25 3.05 22.93 28.84
CA PHE A 25 1.77 23.61 28.62
C PHE A 25 1.10 24.12 29.92
N GLU A 26 1.86 24.42 30.98
CA GLU A 26 1.31 24.78 32.32
C GLU A 26 1.15 26.27 32.58
N ASP A 27 1.26 27.13 31.58
CA ASP A 27 0.98 28.54 31.82
C ASP A 27 -0.51 28.77 32.14
N GLU A 28 -0.79 29.81 32.93
CA GLU A 28 -2.13 30.24 33.38
C GLU A 28 -3.08 30.66 32.22
N ASP A 29 -2.64 30.41 30.98
CA ASP A 29 -2.97 31.02 29.69
C ASP A 29 -3.63 30.00 28.73
N GLY A 30 -4.54 29.17 29.25
CA GLY A 30 -5.56 28.52 28.40
C GLY A 30 -5.15 27.32 27.53
N THR A 31 -3.88 26.90 27.49
CA THR A 31 -3.42 25.81 26.60
C THR A 31 -4.05 24.44 26.94
N ASN A 32 -4.44 23.68 25.93
CA ASN A 32 -5.17 22.41 26.07
C ASN A 32 -4.67 21.33 25.09
N LEU A 33 -4.17 20.21 25.63
CA LEU A 33 -3.87 19.02 24.82
C LEU A 33 -5.18 18.34 24.41
N MET A 34 -5.46 18.32 23.10
CA MET A 34 -6.68 17.79 22.51
C MET A 34 -6.61 16.27 22.29
N ILE A 35 -6.31 15.50 23.35
CA ILE A 35 -6.13 14.03 23.30
C ILE A 35 -7.37 13.31 22.76
N HIS A 36 -8.55 13.92 22.87
CA HIS A 36 -9.82 13.34 22.41
C HIS A 36 -10.05 13.46 20.90
N ASN A 37 -9.26 14.26 20.17
CA ASN A 37 -9.37 14.40 18.72
C ASN A 37 -8.61 13.26 18.04
N VAL A 38 -7.28 13.42 17.93
CA VAL A 38 -6.40 12.48 17.23
C VAL A 38 -5.70 11.50 18.18
N GLY A 39 -5.71 11.79 19.49
CA GLY A 39 -4.82 11.11 20.44
C GLY A 39 -3.35 11.43 20.13
N GLY A 40 -2.52 10.39 20.07
CA GLY A 40 -1.13 10.49 19.63
C GLY A 40 -0.86 9.49 18.50
N VAL A 41 -0.40 9.98 17.35
CA VAL A 41 -0.09 9.16 16.19
C VAL A 41 1.42 8.99 16.10
N VAL A 42 1.87 7.74 16.18
CA VAL A 42 3.28 7.39 16.32
C VAL A 42 3.83 6.94 14.97
N GLY A 43 4.88 7.62 14.51
CA GLY A 43 5.71 7.24 13.37
C GLY A 43 6.85 6.31 13.80
N GLU A 44 7.99 6.40 13.12
CA GLU A 44 9.15 5.55 13.41
C GLU A 44 9.96 6.07 14.60
N SER A 45 10.17 7.40 14.66
CA SER A 45 10.93 8.07 15.72
C SER A 45 10.22 9.29 16.30
N LYS A 46 9.20 9.79 15.60
CA LYS A 46 8.39 10.95 16.03
C LYS A 46 6.95 10.54 16.29
N MET A 47 6.22 11.42 16.96
CA MET A 47 4.77 11.35 17.05
C MET A 47 4.16 12.72 16.82
N VAL A 48 2.94 12.72 16.26
CA VAL A 48 2.11 13.93 16.16
C VAL A 48 0.93 13.84 17.11
N PHE A 49 0.49 14.99 17.59
CA PHE A 49 -0.68 15.17 18.45
C PHE A 49 -1.28 16.55 18.20
N VAL A 50 -2.50 16.76 18.69
CA VAL A 50 -3.22 18.03 18.53
C VAL A 50 -3.19 18.80 19.84
N ALA A 51 -2.88 20.09 19.77
CA ALA A 51 -2.89 21.00 20.91
C ALA A 51 -3.40 22.38 20.50
N GLU A 52 -4.13 23.01 21.42
CA GLU A 52 -4.62 24.38 21.32
C GLU A 52 -3.83 25.25 22.30
N THR A 53 -3.37 26.42 21.88
CA THR A 53 -2.62 27.40 22.69
C THR A 53 -3.30 28.78 22.63
N GLU A 54 -2.78 29.78 23.34
CA GLU A 54 -3.27 31.16 23.19
C GLU A 54 -2.76 31.86 21.92
N GLU A 55 -1.61 31.43 21.41
CA GLU A 55 -0.99 32.00 20.19
C GLU A 55 -1.54 31.36 18.92
N TYR A 56 -1.80 30.06 18.99
CA TYR A 56 -2.34 29.23 17.92
C TYR A 56 -3.57 28.51 18.44
N ASP A 57 -4.65 28.53 17.68
CA ASP A 57 -5.87 27.75 17.93
C ASP A 57 -5.56 26.23 17.86
N GLU A 58 -6.55 25.37 17.63
CA GLU A 58 -6.30 23.93 17.52
C GLU A 58 -5.37 23.58 16.35
N GLU A 59 -4.15 23.09 16.64
CA GLU A 59 -3.15 22.79 15.61
C GLU A 59 -2.40 21.47 15.80
N LEU A 60 -1.73 21.02 14.74
CA LEU A 60 -0.89 19.82 14.76
C LEU A 60 0.51 20.12 15.30
N TRP A 61 0.91 19.38 16.32
CA TRP A 61 2.24 19.44 16.94
C TRP A 61 2.98 18.14 16.72
N ILE A 62 4.32 18.22 16.69
CA ILE A 62 5.20 17.06 16.57
C ILE A 62 6.21 17.01 17.71
N THR A 63 6.63 15.81 18.08
CA THR A 63 7.69 15.57 19.06
C THR A 63 8.51 14.32 18.73
N ASP A 64 9.80 14.35 19.04
CA ASP A 64 10.71 13.20 19.05
C ASP A 64 10.88 12.59 20.47
N GLY A 65 10.05 13.02 21.41
CA GLY A 65 10.17 12.67 22.82
C GLY A 65 11.18 13.50 23.61
N THR A 66 11.57 14.67 23.11
CA THR A 66 12.36 15.68 23.83
C THR A 66 11.66 17.04 23.81
N THR A 67 11.93 17.90 24.79
CA THR A 67 11.34 19.25 24.85
C THR A 67 11.78 20.10 23.65
N GLU A 68 13.06 20.03 23.26
CA GLU A 68 13.58 20.78 22.11
C GLU A 68 12.99 20.30 20.77
N GLY A 69 12.74 19.00 20.63
CA GLY A 69 12.09 18.42 19.46
C GLY A 69 10.57 18.59 19.42
N THR A 70 9.96 19.20 20.44
CA THR A 70 8.51 19.41 20.51
C THR A 70 8.13 20.80 20.02
N HIS A 71 7.41 20.88 18.90
CA HIS A 71 7.06 22.15 18.26
C HIS A 71 5.81 22.04 17.37
N LEU A 72 5.22 23.20 17.08
CA LEU A 72 4.16 23.36 16.09
C LEU A 72 4.68 22.94 14.71
N VAL A 73 3.91 22.13 13.99
CA VAL A 73 4.26 21.71 12.63
C VAL A 73 4.10 22.88 11.65
N LYS A 74 2.93 23.52 11.70
CA LYS A 74 2.54 24.69 10.92
C LYS A 74 1.25 25.25 11.49
N ASP A 75 1.08 26.57 11.44
CA ASP A 75 -0.20 27.23 11.68
C ASP A 75 -1.03 27.11 10.39
N ILE A 76 -2.04 26.23 10.39
CA ILE A 76 -2.77 25.85 9.19
C ILE A 76 -3.92 26.82 8.91
N ASN A 77 -4.55 27.34 9.97
CA ASN A 77 -5.66 28.29 9.90
C ASN A 77 -5.34 29.60 10.67
N PRO A 78 -4.38 30.41 10.20
CA PRO A 78 -3.88 31.58 10.95
C PRO A 78 -4.90 32.71 11.11
N ASP A 79 -5.93 32.76 10.26
CA ASP A 79 -6.92 33.85 10.22
C ASP A 79 -8.13 33.61 11.13
N GLY A 80 -8.23 32.42 11.77
CA GLY A 80 -9.24 32.11 12.78
C GLY A 80 -10.66 32.51 12.36
N GLY A 81 -11.11 32.07 11.17
CA GLY A 81 -12.43 32.37 10.61
C GLY A 81 -13.62 31.98 11.52
N TYR A 82 -14.87 31.99 11.04
CA TYR A 82 -16.05 31.61 11.86
C TYR A 82 -15.93 30.15 12.39
N GLY A 83 -15.20 29.93 13.49
CA GLY A 83 -14.79 28.59 13.93
C GLY A 83 -13.38 28.51 14.53
N GLY A 84 -12.43 29.40 14.20
CA GLY A 84 -11.07 29.48 14.79
C GLY A 84 -10.12 28.32 14.48
N ASP A 85 -10.59 27.11 14.77
CA ASP A 85 -9.80 25.88 14.82
C ASP A 85 -9.45 25.31 13.43
N SER A 86 -8.32 24.60 13.31
CA SER A 86 -7.99 23.82 12.12
C SER A 86 -8.79 22.50 12.03
N GLU A 87 -9.65 22.21 13.02
CA GLU A 87 -10.59 21.07 13.04
C GLU A 87 -9.91 19.70 12.79
N ILE A 88 -8.78 19.44 13.44
CA ILE A 88 -7.96 18.25 13.20
C ILE A 88 -8.49 17.09 14.05
N TYR A 89 -9.39 16.28 13.47
CA TYR A 89 -10.02 15.14 14.16
C TYR A 89 -9.44 13.77 13.79
N SER A 90 -8.62 13.67 12.74
CA SER A 90 -7.99 12.41 12.36
C SER A 90 -6.61 12.64 11.76
N ALA A 91 -5.65 11.84 12.20
CA ALA A 91 -4.34 11.71 11.59
C ALA A 91 -3.90 10.25 11.59
N VAL A 92 -2.98 9.91 10.69
CA VAL A 92 -2.39 8.58 10.59
C VAL A 92 -0.94 8.68 10.17
N ALA A 93 -0.11 7.77 10.70
CA ALA A 93 1.26 7.63 10.24
C ALA A 93 1.28 6.95 8.87
N GLY A 94 2.00 7.55 7.92
CA GLY A 94 2.45 6.90 6.70
C GLY A 94 3.56 5.90 7.02
N SER A 95 4.64 5.87 6.23
CA SER A 95 5.87 5.21 6.68
C SER A 95 6.94 6.20 7.11
N GLY A 96 7.86 5.75 7.97
CA GLY A 96 8.83 6.64 8.61
C GLY A 96 8.13 7.65 9.53
N ASP A 97 8.59 8.90 9.46
CA ASP A 97 8.01 10.05 10.19
C ASP A 97 7.20 10.97 9.25
N ILE A 98 6.49 10.39 8.28
CA ILE A 98 5.49 11.08 7.47
C ILE A 98 4.11 10.85 8.07
N PHE A 99 3.33 11.92 8.20
CA PHE A 99 1.97 11.88 8.75
C PHE A 99 0.96 12.50 7.77
N TYR A 100 -0.23 11.94 7.75
CA TYR A 100 -1.37 12.42 6.97
C TYR A 100 -2.50 12.79 7.92
N PHE A 101 -3.20 13.89 7.66
CA PHE A 101 -4.25 14.38 8.54
C PHE A 101 -5.28 15.23 7.77
N GLY A 102 -6.49 15.31 8.29
CA GLY A 102 -7.52 16.21 7.77
C GLY A 102 -7.53 17.52 8.55
N ALA A 103 -7.52 18.67 7.85
CA ALA A 103 -7.59 19.99 8.50
C ALA A 103 -8.25 21.04 7.60
N GLN A 104 -8.90 22.03 8.23
CA GLN A 104 -9.43 23.22 7.59
C GLN A 104 -8.30 24.21 7.28
N ASP A 105 -8.29 24.77 6.07
CA ASP A 105 -7.17 25.56 5.54
C ASP A 105 -7.34 27.08 5.63
N GLY A 106 -8.35 27.56 6.38
CA GLY A 106 -8.53 28.97 6.67
C GLY A 106 -8.94 29.90 5.51
N ASP A 107 -9.16 29.38 4.29
CA ASP A 107 -9.40 30.20 3.09
C ASP A 107 -10.77 30.95 3.05
N GLY A 108 -11.47 31.08 4.19
CA GLY A 108 -12.53 32.06 4.43
C GLY A 108 -13.91 31.79 3.81
N ASN A 109 -14.10 30.73 3.01
CA ASN A 109 -15.37 30.43 2.34
C ASN A 109 -16.16 29.23 2.92
N GLY A 110 -15.92 28.86 4.18
CA GLY A 110 -16.59 27.70 4.81
C GLY A 110 -16.05 26.36 4.29
N HIS A 111 -14.75 26.29 4.00
CA HIS A 111 -14.09 25.11 3.47
C HIS A 111 -14.07 23.98 4.49
N PRO A 112 -14.53 22.78 4.13
CA PRO A 112 -14.39 21.62 4.99
C PRO A 112 -12.97 21.03 4.90
N ASN A 113 -12.60 20.20 5.87
CA ASN A 113 -11.26 19.62 5.96
C ASN A 113 -10.78 18.98 4.65
N VAL A 114 -9.55 19.31 4.27
CA VAL A 114 -8.83 18.69 3.15
C VAL A 114 -7.70 17.82 3.67
N LEU A 115 -7.12 16.99 2.79
CA LEU A 115 -6.03 16.09 3.16
C LEU A 115 -4.70 16.84 3.14
N TRP A 116 -3.97 16.74 4.24
CA TRP A 116 -2.64 17.28 4.42
C TRP A 116 -1.62 16.16 4.63
N LYS A 117 -0.37 16.47 4.29
CA LYS A 117 0.81 15.67 4.57
C LYS A 117 1.84 16.52 5.31
N THR A 118 2.55 15.93 6.26
CA THR A 118 3.70 16.55 6.92
C THR A 118 4.84 15.55 7.15
N ASP A 119 6.08 16.02 7.11
CA ASP A 119 7.29 15.34 7.62
C ASP A 119 7.74 15.87 8.99
N GLY A 120 6.93 16.74 9.58
CA GLY A 120 7.20 17.47 10.82
C GLY A 120 7.85 18.83 10.63
N THR A 121 8.07 19.29 9.40
CA THR A 121 8.59 20.64 9.12
C THR A 121 7.51 21.52 8.49
N GLU A 122 7.63 22.84 8.68
CA GLU A 122 6.68 23.80 8.09
C GLU A 122 6.68 23.74 6.55
N GLU A 123 7.86 23.63 5.93
CA GLU A 123 8.01 23.52 4.46
C GLU A 123 7.47 22.18 3.92
N GLY A 124 7.65 21.09 4.67
CA GLY A 124 7.13 19.76 4.34
C GLY A 124 5.65 19.58 4.65
N THR A 125 4.98 20.59 5.22
CA THR A 125 3.56 20.56 5.56
C THR A 125 2.70 21.21 4.46
N ILE A 126 2.12 20.35 3.64
CA ILE A 126 1.45 20.71 2.38
C ILE A 126 0.12 19.98 2.20
N LYS A 127 -0.80 20.59 1.45
CA LYS A 127 -2.06 19.95 0.99
C LYS A 127 -1.71 18.85 -0.02
N VAL A 128 -2.43 17.73 0.01
CA VAL A 128 -2.29 16.65 -0.96
C VAL A 128 -3.14 16.95 -2.20
N ASN A 129 -2.55 17.57 -3.22
CA ASN A 129 -3.29 18.06 -4.38
C ASN A 129 -3.54 16.99 -5.44
N SER A 130 -2.86 15.84 -5.39
CA SER A 130 -3.11 14.70 -6.28
C SER A 130 -4.55 14.17 -6.19
N THR A 131 -5.26 14.51 -5.12
CA THR A 131 -6.67 14.16 -4.90
C THR A 131 -7.66 15.11 -5.60
N LYS A 132 -7.18 16.23 -6.16
CA LYS A 132 -8.04 17.26 -6.77
C LYS A 132 -8.71 16.77 -8.05
N ILE A 133 -10.03 16.95 -8.15
CA ILE A 133 -10.80 16.69 -9.36
C ILE A 133 -11.21 18.01 -10.00
N GLY A 134 -10.50 18.39 -11.06
CA GLY A 134 -10.69 19.67 -11.74
C GLY A 134 -10.33 20.83 -10.81
N TYR A 135 -11.33 21.61 -10.39
CA TYR A 135 -11.14 22.74 -9.45
C TYR A 135 -11.39 22.38 -7.98
N TYR A 136 -12.02 21.22 -7.70
CA TYR A 136 -12.49 20.86 -6.37
C TYR A 136 -11.55 19.85 -5.70
N HIS A 137 -11.25 20.08 -4.43
CA HIS A 137 -10.61 19.07 -3.58
C HIS A 137 -11.70 18.16 -2.99
N PRO A 138 -11.37 16.90 -2.65
CA PRO A 138 -12.19 16.15 -1.75
C PRO A 138 -12.13 16.80 -0.37
N GLU A 139 -13.30 16.90 0.23
CA GLU A 139 -13.65 17.80 1.31
C GLU A 139 -14.26 16.97 2.46
N ASN A 140 -14.28 17.49 3.68
CA ASN A 140 -14.75 16.77 4.88
C ASN A 140 -13.90 15.55 5.23
N ILE A 141 -12.59 15.63 5.02
CA ILE A 141 -11.66 14.53 5.29
C ILE A 141 -11.36 14.48 6.79
N GLY A 142 -11.49 13.29 7.38
CA GLY A 142 -11.09 13.05 8.77
C GLY A 142 -12.06 13.55 9.84
N ILE A 143 -13.28 14.00 9.49
CA ILE A 143 -14.24 14.58 10.46
C ILE A 143 -15.14 13.51 11.12
N ASN A 144 -15.63 13.77 12.33
CA ASN A 144 -16.76 13.06 12.99
C ASN A 144 -16.70 11.51 12.99
N SER A 145 -15.57 10.92 13.39
CA SER A 145 -15.32 9.45 13.44
C SER A 145 -15.01 8.81 12.08
N TRP A 146 -14.68 9.59 11.05
CA TRP A 146 -14.15 9.07 9.79
C TRP A 146 -12.64 9.02 9.87
N GLU A 147 -12.12 7.83 10.13
CA GLU A 147 -10.69 7.62 10.33
C GLU A 147 -9.93 7.61 9.01
N LEU A 148 -8.75 8.22 9.03
CA LEU A 148 -7.70 7.96 8.06
C LEU A 148 -7.09 6.59 8.36
N LEU A 149 -7.20 5.65 7.41
CA LEU A 149 -6.77 4.27 7.61
C LEU A 149 -5.63 3.92 6.67
N ARG A 150 -4.53 3.44 7.24
CA ARG A 150 -3.42 2.90 6.45
C ARG A 150 -3.60 1.41 6.19
N PHE A 151 -3.41 0.98 4.94
CA PHE A 151 -3.24 -0.43 4.58
C PHE A 151 -2.05 -0.57 3.63
N GLY A 152 -1.00 -1.30 4.04
CA GLY A 152 0.22 -1.39 3.24
C GLY A 152 0.84 -0.02 2.94
N ASP A 153 1.00 0.28 1.65
CA ASP A 153 1.50 1.56 1.12
C ASP A 153 0.38 2.50 0.62
N HIS A 154 -0.83 2.32 1.18
CA HIS A 154 -2.01 3.05 0.78
C HIS A 154 -2.71 3.68 1.98
N LEU A 155 -3.35 4.82 1.74
CA LEU A 155 -4.21 5.51 2.68
C LEU A 155 -5.66 5.46 2.17
N ILE A 156 -6.56 4.92 2.98
CA ILE A 156 -8.01 4.97 2.76
C ILE A 156 -8.59 6.11 3.58
N PHE A 157 -9.45 6.88 2.96
CA PHE A 157 -10.24 7.89 3.63
C PHE A 157 -11.58 8.11 2.93
N SER A 158 -12.57 8.56 3.68
CA SER A 158 -13.81 9.06 3.11
C SER A 158 -13.69 10.55 2.82
N ALA A 159 -14.25 10.99 1.70
CA ALA A 159 -14.34 12.41 1.41
C ALA A 159 -15.62 12.72 0.61
N PHE A 160 -16.07 13.96 0.73
CA PHE A 160 -17.14 14.52 -0.07
C PHE A 160 -16.55 15.26 -1.28
N THR A 161 -17.07 15.09 -2.49
CA THR A 161 -16.85 16.10 -3.55
C THR A 161 -18.17 16.70 -4.02
N SER A 162 -18.17 18.03 -4.14
CA SER A 162 -19.33 18.76 -4.63
C SER A 162 -19.42 18.70 -6.17
N SER A 163 -20.62 18.46 -6.69
CA SER A 163 -20.90 18.56 -8.13
C SER A 163 -21.67 19.85 -8.43
N SER A 164 -21.06 20.81 -9.12
CA SER A 164 -21.77 22.01 -9.58
C SER A 164 -22.48 21.77 -10.91
N GLY A 165 -23.73 21.29 -10.85
CA GLY A 165 -24.74 21.42 -11.92
C GLY A 165 -24.41 20.82 -13.30
N GLY A 166 -24.52 19.49 -13.42
CA GLY A 166 -24.65 18.82 -14.73
C GLY A 166 -23.81 17.55 -14.87
N GLY A 167 -24.29 16.43 -14.29
CA GLY A 167 -23.64 15.11 -14.34
C GLY A 167 -22.63 14.88 -13.20
N CYS A 168 -22.57 13.64 -12.69
CA CYS A 168 -21.58 13.25 -11.69
C CYS A 168 -20.20 13.10 -12.36
N ASN A 169 -19.21 13.83 -11.85
CA ASN A 169 -17.80 13.50 -12.05
C ASN A 169 -17.40 12.36 -11.10
N VAL A 170 -16.19 11.83 -11.26
CA VAL A 170 -15.58 10.89 -10.30
C VAL A 170 -15.66 11.47 -8.89
N GLY A 171 -16.04 10.66 -7.89
CA GLY A 171 -16.04 11.05 -6.48
C GLY A 171 -17.26 11.83 -5.97
N CYS A 172 -18.34 11.95 -6.76
CA CYS A 172 -19.49 12.81 -6.41
C CYS A 172 -20.26 12.32 -5.17
N GLY A 173 -20.46 13.20 -4.19
CA GLY A 173 -21.05 12.80 -2.91
C GLY A 173 -19.99 12.24 -1.96
N TYR A 174 -20.40 11.39 -1.01
CA TYR A 174 -19.48 10.75 -0.06
C TYR A 174 -18.98 9.43 -0.64
N ASP A 175 -17.69 9.37 -0.94
CA ASP A 175 -17.02 8.20 -1.50
C ASP A 175 -15.79 7.79 -0.67
N PHE A 176 -15.32 6.56 -0.88
CA PHE A 176 -14.04 6.08 -0.38
C PHE A 176 -12.93 6.36 -1.39
N TRP A 177 -11.82 6.87 -0.88
CA TRP A 177 -10.63 7.24 -1.64
C TRP A 177 -9.48 6.37 -1.22
N ILE A 178 -8.63 6.03 -2.18
CA ILE A 178 -7.34 5.39 -1.95
C ILE A 178 -6.26 6.35 -2.46
N LEU A 179 -5.34 6.74 -1.59
CA LEU A 179 -4.13 7.44 -1.95
C LEU A 179 -2.95 6.46 -1.86
N ASP A 180 -2.30 6.22 -2.99
CA ASP A 180 -1.16 5.31 -3.10
C ASP A 180 0.16 6.01 -2.72
N ASN A 181 1.19 5.20 -2.41
CA ASN A 181 2.57 5.63 -2.17
C ASN A 181 2.72 6.58 -0.97
N ILE A 182 2.15 6.21 0.17
CA ILE A 182 2.29 6.97 1.41
C ILE A 182 3.59 6.67 2.18
N SER A 183 4.43 5.81 1.62
CA SER A 183 5.75 5.46 2.16
C SER A 183 6.78 6.59 2.00
N SER A 184 7.62 6.75 3.01
CA SER A 184 8.87 7.52 3.03
C SER A 184 9.97 6.90 2.16
N SER A 185 9.87 5.61 1.80
CA SER A 185 10.77 5.02 0.83
C SER A 185 10.50 5.58 -0.56
N THR A 186 11.54 5.72 -1.38
CA THR A 186 11.39 6.07 -2.80
C THR A 186 10.40 5.10 -3.46
N PRO A 187 9.24 5.57 -3.98
CA PRO A 187 8.24 4.73 -4.62
C PRO A 187 8.85 3.92 -5.75
N SER A 188 8.43 2.65 -5.89
CA SER A 188 8.96 1.72 -6.88
C SER A 188 7.83 1.13 -7.68
N TYR A 189 7.92 1.22 -9.01
CA TYR A 189 6.89 0.74 -9.92
C TYR A 189 7.46 -0.34 -10.84
N THR A 190 6.75 -1.47 -10.89
CA THR A 190 7.03 -2.55 -11.83
C THR A 190 6.08 -2.41 -13.01
N LEU A 191 6.64 -2.17 -14.18
CA LEU A 191 5.92 -2.20 -15.44
C LEU A 191 6.13 -3.56 -16.12
N TYR A 192 5.28 -3.87 -17.07
CA TYR A 192 5.38 -5.07 -17.88
C TYR A 192 5.47 -4.68 -19.34
N LYS A 193 6.41 -5.28 -20.05
CA LYS A 193 6.63 -5.04 -21.47
C LYS A 193 5.34 -5.25 -22.26
N ASP A 194 5.06 -4.34 -23.19
CA ASP A 194 3.88 -4.32 -24.06
C ASP A 194 2.53 -4.13 -23.31
N VAL A 195 2.55 -3.85 -22.00
CA VAL A 195 1.37 -3.52 -21.18
C VAL A 195 1.30 -2.02 -20.93
N GLU A 196 0.16 -1.39 -21.21
CA GLU A 196 -0.07 0.01 -20.84
C GLU A 196 0.00 0.17 -19.31
N MET A 197 0.88 1.06 -18.85
CA MET A 197 1.06 1.28 -17.42
C MET A 197 -0.09 2.08 -16.81
N ASN A 198 -0.35 1.87 -15.52
CA ASN A 198 -1.12 2.82 -14.75
C ASN A 198 -0.36 4.17 -14.69
N PRO A 199 -1.02 5.30 -14.99
CA PRO A 199 -0.38 6.61 -14.94
C PRO A 199 0.23 6.92 -13.55
N ILE A 200 1.49 7.37 -13.52
CA ILE A 200 2.13 7.84 -12.29
C ILE A 200 2.05 9.36 -12.27
N THR A 201 1.28 9.94 -11.34
CA THR A 201 1.08 11.40 -11.24
C THR A 201 1.78 11.96 -10.02
N PHE A 202 2.53 13.05 -10.19
CA PHE A 202 3.24 13.75 -9.12
C PHE A 202 2.40 14.89 -8.55
N ASP A 203 2.33 14.93 -7.22
CA ASP A 203 1.59 15.95 -6.50
C ASP A 203 2.34 17.29 -6.49
N TYR A 204 1.91 18.23 -7.32
CA TYR A 204 2.51 19.55 -7.48
C TYR A 204 1.48 20.66 -7.25
N ASP A 205 1.83 21.61 -6.38
CA ASP A 205 0.99 22.69 -5.87
C ASP A 205 1.34 24.07 -6.46
N GLY A 206 2.39 24.16 -7.28
CA GLY A 206 2.74 25.38 -7.97
C GLY A 206 2.02 25.58 -9.30
N GLU A 207 2.23 26.74 -9.90
CA GLU A 207 1.71 27.07 -11.23
C GLU A 207 2.80 26.99 -12.29
N ASN A 208 2.38 26.76 -13.54
CA ASN A 208 3.22 26.86 -14.74
C ASN A 208 4.54 26.04 -14.65
N ALA A 209 4.51 24.86 -14.03
CA ALA A 209 5.68 24.00 -13.98
C ALA A 209 6.10 23.50 -15.35
N THR A 210 7.40 23.57 -15.59
CA THR A 210 8.09 22.81 -16.61
C THR A 210 8.61 21.51 -15.99
N TRP A 211 8.27 20.39 -16.61
CA TRP A 211 8.54 19.06 -16.09
C TRP A 211 9.73 18.43 -16.80
N GLN A 212 10.63 17.85 -16.01
CA GLN A 212 11.84 17.16 -16.49
C GLN A 212 12.06 15.90 -15.67
N ILE A 213 12.73 14.92 -16.26
CA ILE A 213 13.09 13.65 -15.61
C ILE A 213 14.52 13.27 -15.97
N SER A 214 15.23 12.66 -15.03
CA SER A 214 16.58 12.14 -15.24
C SER A 214 16.80 10.82 -14.48
N PRO A 215 17.35 9.77 -15.10
CA PRO A 215 17.75 9.69 -16.51
C PRO A 215 16.55 9.77 -17.47
N ASP A 216 16.81 9.82 -18.77
CA ASP A 216 15.75 9.83 -19.78
C ASP A 216 14.90 8.57 -19.65
N LEU A 217 13.58 8.71 -19.83
CA LEU A 217 12.67 7.58 -19.82
C LEU A 217 12.95 6.65 -21.01
N PRO A 218 12.77 5.33 -20.84
CA PRO A 218 12.75 4.35 -21.93
C PRO A 218 11.77 4.73 -23.04
N PHE A 219 11.94 4.12 -24.21
CA PHE A 219 11.08 4.43 -25.36
C PHE A 219 9.61 4.11 -25.04
N ASN A 220 8.69 4.86 -25.67
CA ASN A 220 7.24 4.84 -25.43
C ASN A 220 6.74 5.20 -24.01
N LEU A 221 7.62 5.52 -23.06
CA LEU A 221 7.25 6.19 -21.82
C LEU A 221 7.47 7.70 -21.96
N SER A 222 6.57 8.50 -21.38
CA SER A 222 6.64 9.95 -21.48
C SER A 222 6.20 10.63 -20.19
N LEU A 223 6.87 11.72 -19.84
CA LEU A 223 6.45 12.64 -18.77
C LEU A 223 5.79 13.86 -19.39
N ALA A 224 4.51 14.07 -19.11
CA ALA A 224 3.77 15.24 -19.55
C ALA A 224 2.90 15.78 -18.40
N ASN A 225 3.00 17.08 -18.13
CA ASN A 225 2.21 17.78 -17.11
C ASN A 225 2.21 17.11 -15.72
N GLY A 226 3.34 16.53 -15.31
CA GLY A 226 3.45 15.85 -14.01
C GLY A 226 2.93 14.43 -13.98
N THR A 227 2.60 13.84 -15.12
CA THR A 227 2.19 12.44 -15.22
C THR A 227 3.10 11.67 -16.15
N ILE A 228 3.58 10.51 -15.69
CA ILE A 228 4.25 9.51 -16.52
C ILE A 228 3.19 8.55 -17.06
N THR A 229 3.15 8.39 -18.38
CA THR A 229 2.28 7.43 -19.08
C THR A 229 3.04 6.72 -20.19
N GLY A 230 2.49 5.61 -20.67
CA GLY A 230 2.97 4.91 -21.84
C GLY A 230 2.85 3.40 -21.76
N THR A 231 3.49 2.74 -22.72
CA THR A 231 3.60 1.28 -22.80
C THR A 231 5.08 0.97 -23.02
N PRO A 232 5.80 0.40 -22.05
CA PRO A 232 7.21 0.07 -22.24
C PRO A 232 7.34 -1.01 -23.32
N ASP A 233 8.24 -0.81 -24.28
CA ASP A 233 8.50 -1.77 -25.35
C ASP A 233 9.81 -2.55 -25.15
N GLU A 234 10.55 -2.25 -24.09
CA GLU A 234 11.80 -2.90 -23.71
C GLU A 234 11.83 -3.27 -22.23
N LEU A 235 12.70 -4.23 -21.92
CA LEU A 235 13.02 -4.62 -20.55
C LEU A 235 14.11 -3.70 -20.02
N PHE A 236 14.00 -3.31 -18.77
CA PHE A 236 15.04 -2.53 -18.10
C PHE A 236 15.05 -2.81 -16.60
N ASP A 237 16.26 -2.83 -16.04
CA ASP A 237 16.50 -3.07 -14.63
C ASP A 237 15.94 -1.93 -13.76
N LEU A 238 15.73 -2.23 -12.48
CA LEU A 238 15.28 -1.25 -11.49
C LEU A 238 16.22 -0.04 -11.44
N THR A 239 15.72 1.08 -11.94
CA THR A 239 16.48 2.32 -12.15
C THR A 239 15.88 3.46 -11.35
N ASP A 240 16.72 4.22 -10.64
CA ASP A 240 16.32 5.43 -9.93
C ASP A 240 16.12 6.60 -10.91
N TYR A 241 14.97 7.26 -10.81
CA TYR A 241 14.64 8.48 -11.55
C TYR A 241 14.40 9.64 -10.60
N THR A 242 14.84 10.82 -11.02
CA THR A 242 14.52 12.09 -10.37
C THR A 242 13.65 12.92 -11.31
N VAL A 243 12.48 13.31 -10.82
CA VAL A 243 11.51 14.16 -11.54
C VAL A 243 11.54 15.56 -10.95
N TYR A 244 11.64 16.56 -11.82
CA TYR A 244 11.72 17.97 -11.46
C TYR A 244 10.47 18.68 -11.97
N ALA A 245 9.80 19.39 -11.07
CA ALA A 245 8.78 20.37 -11.38
C ALA A 245 9.38 21.76 -11.16
N ASN A 246 9.68 22.47 -12.24
CA ASN A 246 10.27 23.81 -12.18
C ASN A 246 9.22 24.85 -12.56
N GLY A 247 8.59 25.48 -11.57
CA GLY A 247 7.54 26.49 -11.77
C GLY A 247 7.61 27.60 -10.72
N SER A 248 6.44 28.07 -10.27
CA SER A 248 6.35 29.07 -9.18
C SER A 248 7.03 28.60 -7.89
N VAL A 249 7.01 27.29 -7.64
CA VAL A 249 7.71 26.61 -6.57
C VAL A 249 8.46 25.46 -7.21
N ASN A 250 9.73 25.27 -6.89
CA ASN A 250 10.47 24.13 -7.44
C ASN A 250 10.26 22.92 -6.53
N LYS A 251 9.87 21.78 -7.11
CA LYS A 251 9.76 20.50 -6.41
C LYS A 251 10.56 19.40 -7.10
N THR A 252 11.00 18.44 -6.32
CA THR A 252 11.77 17.28 -6.80
C THR A 252 11.18 16.01 -6.21
N TYR A 253 10.94 15.02 -7.06
CA TYR A 253 10.42 13.71 -6.70
C TYR A 253 11.43 12.64 -7.09
N LYS A 254 11.48 11.55 -6.32
CA LYS A 254 12.29 10.38 -6.66
C LYS A 254 11.38 9.18 -6.81
N ILE A 255 11.63 8.37 -7.82
CA ILE A 255 10.94 7.10 -8.04
C ILE A 255 11.94 6.05 -8.52
N LYS A 256 11.54 4.78 -8.52
CA LYS A 256 12.22 3.69 -9.20
C LYS A 256 11.27 3.07 -10.21
N LEU A 257 11.77 2.79 -11.40
CA LEU A 257 11.03 2.07 -12.43
C LEU A 257 11.81 0.83 -12.84
N GLN A 258 11.10 -0.25 -13.16
CA GLN A 258 11.61 -1.41 -13.89
C GLN A 258 10.58 -1.87 -14.91
N SER A 259 11.01 -2.59 -15.95
CA SER A 259 10.13 -3.28 -16.89
C SER A 259 10.51 -4.76 -16.96
N LEU A 260 9.56 -5.61 -16.63
CA LEU A 260 9.68 -7.07 -16.67
C LEU A 260 9.01 -7.65 -17.94
N PRO A 261 9.29 -8.90 -18.31
CA PRO A 261 8.56 -9.60 -19.38
C PRO A 261 7.05 -9.56 -19.18
N TYR A 262 6.28 -9.70 -20.27
CA TYR A 262 4.83 -9.88 -20.15
C TYR A 262 4.57 -11.08 -19.22
N PRO A 263 3.69 -10.95 -18.20
CA PRO A 263 3.68 -11.89 -17.08
C PRO A 263 2.92 -13.20 -17.32
N ASP A 264 2.31 -13.38 -18.48
CA ASP A 264 1.50 -14.56 -18.88
C ASP A 264 1.80 -14.87 -20.35
N THR A 265 2.88 -15.62 -20.61
CA THR A 265 3.48 -15.64 -21.94
C THR A 265 2.61 -16.32 -22.99
N ASP A 266 1.80 -17.32 -22.62
CA ASP A 266 0.92 -18.03 -23.54
C ASP A 266 -0.56 -17.64 -23.44
N GLY A 267 -0.94 -16.87 -22.42
CA GLY A 267 -2.27 -16.30 -22.27
C GLY A 267 -3.31 -17.24 -21.66
N ASP A 268 -2.88 -18.24 -20.89
CA ASP A 268 -3.78 -19.19 -20.21
C ASP A 268 -4.41 -18.59 -18.93
N GLY A 269 -3.85 -17.49 -18.42
CA GLY A 269 -4.31 -16.76 -17.24
C GLY A 269 -3.57 -17.11 -15.95
N VAL A 270 -2.52 -17.94 -15.99
CA VAL A 270 -1.58 -18.21 -14.90
C VAL A 270 -0.30 -17.43 -15.18
N CYS A 271 0.26 -16.78 -14.15
CA CYS A 271 1.47 -16.00 -14.37
C CYS A 271 2.70 -16.91 -14.47
N ASP A 272 3.62 -16.61 -15.39
CA ASP A 272 4.95 -17.23 -15.49
C ASP A 272 5.74 -17.14 -14.15
N GLY A 273 5.40 -16.15 -13.32
CA GLY A 273 5.99 -15.93 -12.00
C GLY A 273 5.02 -16.21 -10.85
N ALA A 274 5.57 -16.30 -9.64
CA ALA A 274 4.80 -16.64 -8.43
C ALA A 274 3.74 -15.60 -8.00
N SER A 275 3.82 -14.36 -8.49
CA SER A 275 2.95 -13.27 -8.05
C SER A 275 1.86 -13.00 -9.08
N ALA A 276 0.61 -12.92 -8.63
CA ALA A 276 -0.50 -12.49 -9.48
C ALA A 276 -0.27 -11.06 -10.01
N VAL A 277 -0.68 -10.82 -11.25
CA VAL A 277 -0.68 -9.48 -11.85
C VAL A 277 -2.11 -9.09 -12.17
N SER A 278 -2.65 -8.15 -11.38
CA SER A 278 -4.06 -7.73 -11.46
C SER A 278 -4.46 -7.35 -12.88
N GLY A 279 -5.51 -8.01 -13.40
CA GLY A 279 -6.05 -7.79 -14.73
C GLY A 279 -5.30 -8.52 -15.86
N ILE A 280 -4.23 -9.25 -15.54
CA ILE A 280 -3.48 -10.07 -16.51
C ILE A 280 -3.61 -11.55 -16.14
N CYS A 281 -3.06 -11.97 -15.00
CA CYS A 281 -2.96 -13.38 -14.63
C CYS A 281 -3.08 -13.60 -13.11
N THR A 282 -3.48 -14.82 -12.74
CA THR A 282 -3.48 -15.31 -11.36
C THR A 282 -2.09 -15.76 -10.94
N ALA A 283 -1.85 -15.89 -9.63
CA ALA A 283 -0.53 -16.26 -9.12
C ALA A 283 -0.14 -17.66 -9.64
N GLY A 284 1.04 -17.77 -10.27
CA GLY A 284 1.63 -19.04 -10.66
C GLY A 284 2.66 -19.53 -9.63
N PRO A 285 3.83 -20.05 -10.05
CA PRO A 285 4.35 -20.00 -11.42
C PRO A 285 3.68 -21.00 -12.36
N ASP A 286 3.48 -20.59 -13.60
CA ASP A 286 3.13 -21.49 -14.70
C ASP A 286 4.33 -22.40 -15.03
N ALA A 287 4.12 -23.72 -14.92
CA ALA A 287 5.12 -24.73 -15.24
C ALA A 287 5.39 -24.86 -16.76
N PHE A 288 4.42 -24.48 -17.59
CA PHE A 288 4.46 -24.58 -19.05
C PHE A 288 4.17 -23.24 -19.74
N PRO A 289 4.98 -22.18 -19.49
CA PRO A 289 4.68 -20.79 -19.85
C PRO A 289 4.66 -20.47 -21.37
N PHE A 290 4.72 -21.48 -22.22
CA PHE A 290 4.69 -21.33 -23.67
C PHE A 290 3.61 -22.18 -24.33
N ASP A 291 2.77 -22.85 -23.54
CA ASP A 291 1.73 -23.76 -24.02
C ASP A 291 0.50 -23.73 -23.12
N ALA A 292 -0.46 -22.87 -23.47
CA ALA A 292 -1.69 -22.60 -22.73
C ALA A 292 -2.62 -23.81 -22.52
N ALA A 293 -2.22 -24.99 -22.99
CA ALA A 293 -2.89 -26.25 -22.71
C ALA A 293 -2.62 -26.73 -21.27
N ALA A 294 -1.60 -26.26 -20.56
CA ALA A 294 -1.34 -26.66 -19.18
C ALA A 294 -0.59 -25.57 -18.42
N SER A 295 -0.68 -25.61 -17.07
CA SER A 295 0.08 -24.69 -16.22
C SER A 295 0.55 -25.25 -14.88
N VAL A 296 0.17 -26.47 -14.53
CA VAL A 296 0.52 -27.13 -13.25
C VAL A 296 1.31 -28.40 -13.53
N ASP A 297 2.38 -28.60 -12.75
CA ASP A 297 3.30 -29.74 -12.73
C ASP A 297 3.67 -29.96 -11.25
N THR A 298 2.90 -30.82 -10.58
CA THR A 298 2.93 -30.96 -9.11
C THR A 298 4.21 -31.63 -8.62
N ASP A 299 4.69 -32.67 -9.32
CA ASP A 299 5.90 -33.40 -8.96
C ASP A 299 7.18 -32.83 -9.60
N GLY A 300 7.04 -31.97 -10.62
CA GLY A 300 8.13 -31.31 -11.33
C GLY A 300 8.85 -32.20 -12.34
N ASP A 301 8.22 -33.27 -12.83
CA ASP A 301 8.81 -34.19 -13.81
C ASP A 301 8.75 -33.67 -15.27
N GLY A 302 7.97 -32.59 -15.49
CA GLY A 302 7.77 -31.95 -16.78
C GLY A 302 6.59 -32.49 -17.57
N MET A 303 5.73 -33.33 -16.98
CA MET A 303 4.40 -33.67 -17.47
C MET A 303 3.35 -32.86 -16.72
N PRO A 304 2.34 -32.31 -17.41
CA PRO A 304 1.30 -31.55 -16.75
C PRO A 304 0.28 -32.44 -16.04
N ASP A 305 -0.14 -32.04 -14.84
CA ASP A 305 -1.22 -32.69 -14.09
C ASP A 305 -2.51 -32.79 -14.91
N THR A 306 -2.82 -31.75 -15.68
CA THR A 306 -4.02 -31.71 -16.53
C THR A 306 -3.78 -30.98 -17.85
N LEU A 307 -4.42 -31.48 -18.91
CA LEU A 307 -4.46 -30.81 -20.22
C LEU A 307 -5.81 -30.11 -20.47
N ASN A 308 -5.78 -28.78 -20.50
CA ASN A 308 -6.88 -27.87 -20.81
C ASN A 308 -6.97 -27.51 -22.31
N GLY A 309 -6.75 -28.48 -23.20
CA GLY A 309 -6.86 -28.29 -24.64
C GLY A 309 -5.90 -29.14 -25.44
N GLU A 310 -5.67 -28.74 -26.69
CA GLU A 310 -4.67 -29.37 -27.54
C GLU A 310 -3.33 -28.67 -27.33
N SER A 311 -2.32 -29.41 -26.90
CA SER A 311 -0.96 -28.90 -26.71
C SER A 311 -0.36 -28.36 -28.02
N THR A 312 0.34 -27.24 -27.91
CA THR A 312 1.07 -26.59 -28.99
C THR A 312 2.59 -26.87 -28.95
N SER A 313 3.05 -27.54 -27.89
CA SER A 313 4.42 -27.99 -27.72
C SER A 313 4.87 -29.02 -28.77
N GLU A 314 6.17 -29.09 -29.00
CA GLU A 314 6.80 -30.07 -29.90
C GLU A 314 7.96 -30.79 -29.18
N PRO A 315 7.78 -32.04 -28.74
CA PRO A 315 6.58 -32.88 -28.89
C PRO A 315 5.38 -32.35 -28.06
N PRO A 316 4.13 -32.71 -28.41
CA PRO A 316 2.96 -32.34 -27.62
C PRO A 316 3.09 -32.82 -26.18
N LEU A 317 2.64 -31.99 -25.23
CA LEU A 317 2.50 -32.35 -23.84
C LEU A 317 1.58 -33.57 -23.70
N VAL A 318 1.89 -34.39 -22.71
CA VAL A 318 1.12 -35.59 -22.35
C VAL A 318 0.82 -35.45 -20.87
N GLU A 319 -0.47 -35.52 -20.54
CA GLU A 319 -0.97 -35.50 -19.16
C GLU A 319 -0.23 -36.55 -18.32
N ASP A 320 0.22 -36.14 -17.14
CA ASP A 320 0.71 -37.06 -16.12
C ASP A 320 -0.48 -37.88 -15.57
N LEU A 321 -0.20 -39.09 -15.09
CA LEU A 321 -1.23 -39.97 -14.54
C LEU A 321 -0.94 -40.37 -13.08
N ASP A 322 0.06 -39.75 -12.47
CA ASP A 322 0.63 -40.00 -11.14
C ASP A 322 1.22 -38.66 -10.64
N ASP A 323 0.35 -37.67 -10.45
CA ASP A 323 0.70 -36.24 -10.31
C ASP A 323 1.64 -35.92 -9.12
N ASP A 324 1.75 -36.82 -8.14
CA ASP A 324 2.67 -36.71 -7.00
C ASP A 324 3.83 -37.71 -6.99
N ASN A 325 3.88 -38.61 -7.98
CA ASN A 325 4.91 -39.61 -8.21
C ASN A 325 5.16 -40.58 -7.05
N ASP A 326 4.13 -40.86 -6.26
CA ASP A 326 4.16 -41.88 -5.21
C ASP A 326 3.93 -43.31 -5.76
N GLY A 327 3.65 -43.42 -7.07
CA GLY A 327 3.47 -44.68 -7.77
C GLY A 327 2.05 -45.24 -7.70
N LEU A 328 1.08 -44.44 -7.26
CA LEU A 328 -0.34 -44.68 -7.37
C LEU A 328 -0.92 -43.72 -8.43
N LEU A 329 -1.74 -44.25 -9.35
CA LEU A 329 -2.28 -43.41 -10.43
C LEU A 329 -3.46 -42.57 -9.94
N ASP A 330 -3.66 -41.36 -10.46
CA ASP A 330 -4.74 -40.45 -10.01
C ASP A 330 -6.12 -41.10 -10.05
N LEU A 331 -6.38 -41.93 -11.07
CA LEU A 331 -7.65 -42.67 -11.20
C LEU A 331 -7.84 -43.71 -10.11
N ASP A 332 -6.76 -44.34 -9.65
CA ASP A 332 -6.77 -45.30 -8.56
C ASP A 332 -6.88 -44.57 -7.20
N GLU A 333 -6.25 -43.42 -7.06
CA GLU A 333 -6.35 -42.58 -5.86
C GLU A 333 -7.75 -42.04 -5.63
N ILE A 334 -8.36 -41.43 -6.64
CA ILE A 334 -9.75 -40.97 -6.60
C ILE A 334 -10.70 -42.14 -6.26
N ALA A 335 -10.40 -43.35 -6.75
CA ALA A 335 -11.19 -44.54 -6.46
C ALA A 335 -11.02 -45.04 -5.02
N ASN A 336 -9.85 -44.84 -4.41
CA ASN A 336 -9.52 -45.26 -3.06
C ASN A 336 -9.77 -44.17 -2.00
N GLY A 337 -9.94 -42.92 -2.42
CA GLY A 337 -10.21 -41.76 -1.58
C GLY A 337 -8.97 -40.96 -1.17
N THR A 338 -7.79 -41.26 -1.74
CA THR A 338 -6.54 -40.49 -1.57
C THR A 338 -6.49 -39.32 -2.55
N GLU A 339 -5.53 -38.40 -2.37
CA GLU A 339 -5.44 -37.12 -3.05
C GLU A 339 -4.33 -37.11 -4.13
N PRO A 340 -4.65 -37.01 -5.45
CA PRO A 340 -3.64 -37.13 -6.52
C PRO A 340 -2.45 -36.18 -6.50
N LEU A 341 -2.61 -35.03 -5.84
CA LEU A 341 -1.56 -34.01 -5.78
C LEU A 341 -0.75 -34.09 -4.47
N ASN A 342 -1.00 -35.11 -3.65
CA ASN A 342 -0.49 -35.19 -2.30
C ASN A 342 -0.10 -36.64 -1.96
N PRO A 343 1.20 -36.95 -1.90
CA PRO A 343 1.67 -38.32 -1.78
C PRO A 343 1.47 -38.93 -0.39
N ASP A 344 0.88 -38.19 0.55
CA ASP A 344 0.60 -38.57 1.95
C ASP A 344 -0.73 -37.90 2.36
N THR A 345 -1.85 -38.54 2.02
CA THR A 345 -3.19 -37.96 2.18
C THR A 345 -3.53 -37.64 3.63
N ASP A 346 -3.12 -38.47 4.59
CA ASP A 346 -3.46 -38.29 6.00
C ASP A 346 -2.37 -37.62 6.85
N GLY A 347 -1.17 -37.42 6.28
CA GLY A 347 -0.09 -36.63 6.85
C GLY A 347 0.69 -37.36 7.95
N ASP A 348 0.66 -38.69 7.98
CA ASP A 348 1.35 -39.49 8.99
C ASP A 348 2.84 -39.73 8.67
N GLY A 349 3.26 -39.38 7.45
CA GLY A 349 4.62 -39.52 6.92
C GLY A 349 4.87 -40.76 6.08
N TYR A 350 3.85 -41.58 5.79
CA TYR A 350 3.91 -42.71 4.85
C TYR A 350 3.14 -42.37 3.57
N CYS A 351 3.57 -42.93 2.45
CA CYS A 351 3.06 -42.56 1.14
C CYS A 351 1.79 -43.35 0.83
N ASP A 352 0.84 -42.79 0.09
CA ASP A 352 -0.36 -43.52 -0.32
C ASP A 352 0.01 -44.66 -1.29
N GLY A 353 1.00 -44.39 -2.14
CA GLY A 353 1.62 -45.30 -3.08
C GLY A 353 2.86 -46.02 -2.56
N SER A 354 3.51 -46.75 -3.47
CA SER A 354 4.64 -47.64 -3.11
C SER A 354 6.02 -47.01 -3.26
N VAL A 355 6.09 -45.83 -3.85
CA VAL A 355 7.30 -45.07 -4.14
C VAL A 355 7.47 -43.99 -3.08
N THR A 356 8.71 -43.82 -2.64
CA THR A 356 9.06 -42.78 -1.67
C THR A 356 9.28 -41.45 -2.39
N VAL A 357 8.49 -40.44 -2.07
CA VAL A 357 8.55 -39.11 -2.68
C VAL A 357 8.36 -38.02 -1.63
N GLY A 358 8.99 -36.85 -1.85
CA GLY A 358 8.82 -35.69 -0.99
C GLY A 358 9.02 -35.95 0.52
N SER A 359 7.94 -35.78 1.28
CA SER A 359 7.90 -35.89 2.75
C SER A 359 7.63 -37.31 3.28
N CYS A 360 7.17 -38.23 2.44
CA CYS A 360 6.76 -39.56 2.86
C CYS A 360 7.88 -40.60 2.64
N ILE A 361 7.94 -41.65 3.48
CA ILE A 361 9.14 -42.49 3.60
C ILE A 361 8.98 -43.96 3.18
N ALA A 362 7.76 -44.45 3.01
CA ALA A 362 7.41 -45.80 2.55
C ALA A 362 5.88 -45.88 2.35
N GLY A 363 5.38 -46.86 1.60
CA GLY A 363 3.95 -46.99 1.37
C GLY A 363 3.12 -47.37 2.60
N ASP A 364 1.92 -46.81 2.66
CA ASP A 364 0.91 -46.96 3.69
C ASP A 364 -0.15 -48.01 3.28
N VAL A 365 -0.49 -48.89 4.23
CA VAL A 365 -1.56 -49.88 4.07
C VAL A 365 -2.94 -49.27 4.35
N PHE A 366 -3.02 -48.18 5.12
CA PHE A 366 -4.23 -47.45 5.47
C PHE A 366 -4.07 -45.93 5.27
N PRO A 367 -3.96 -45.47 4.01
CA PRO A 367 -3.64 -44.07 3.63
C PRO A 367 -4.72 -43.00 3.97
N LEU A 368 -5.66 -43.33 4.84
CA LEU A 368 -6.75 -42.47 5.30
C LEU A 368 -6.90 -42.51 6.84
N ASP A 369 -5.97 -43.14 7.56
CA ASP A 369 -5.94 -43.23 9.01
C ASP A 369 -4.56 -42.85 9.55
N GLU A 370 -4.45 -41.56 9.94
CA GLU A 370 -3.25 -40.92 10.50
C GLU A 370 -2.59 -41.66 11.70
N ASN A 371 -3.24 -42.71 12.24
CA ASN A 371 -2.78 -43.48 13.39
C ASN A 371 -2.36 -44.92 13.07
N GLU A 372 -2.52 -45.42 11.84
CA GLU A 372 -2.27 -46.82 11.49
C GLU A 372 -1.68 -46.99 10.09
N TRP A 373 -0.36 -47.11 9.97
CA TRP A 373 0.26 -47.28 8.64
C TRP A 373 0.56 -48.73 8.21
N PHE A 374 0.43 -49.72 9.12
CA PHE A 374 0.82 -51.12 8.86
C PHE A 374 0.12 -52.15 9.76
N ASP A 375 -0.34 -53.27 9.18
CA ASP A 375 -0.92 -54.41 9.93
C ASP A 375 0.17 -55.32 10.52
N THR A 376 0.32 -55.30 11.86
CA THR A 376 1.36 -56.02 12.61
C THR A 376 1.16 -57.52 12.80
#